data_AF-A0A5J6UEV8-F1
#
_entry.id   AF-A0A5J6UEV8-F1
#
_cell.length_a   1.000
_cell.length_b   1.000
_cell.length_c   1.000
_cell.angle_alpha   90.00
_cell.angle_beta   90.00
_cell.angle_gamma   90.00
#
_symmetry.space_group_name_H-M   'P 1'
#
loop_
_entity.id
_entity.type
_entity.pdbx_description
1 polymer ?
#
loop_
_entity_poly.entity_id
_entity_poly.type
_entity_poly.pdbx_seq_one_letter_code
_entity_poly.pdbx_strand_id
1 'polypeptide(L)'
;MPHGGNAIWGGSRVRLTQMHSNIRPGAEGVNLGKRQDGEILVRLDDGREARLPLNLLERIDTEEYVPDAITWKAHPKGRVWHPHMADTVKQQEYRGEYCYQLRGFSGKWYVARVHDYNQTVERTKFYPNQRLAQQAFDHIVNGE
;
A
#
# COMPACT_ATOMS: atom_id res chain seq x y z
N MET A 1 19.88 5.85 26.09
CA MET A 1 18.56 5.31 25.68
C MET A 1 18.64 4.98 24.19
N PRO A 2 18.20 3.80 23.73
CA PRO A 2 18.68 3.22 22.48
C PRO A 2 18.10 3.91 21.24
N HIS A 3 18.95 3.93 20.22
CA HIS A 3 18.87 4.57 18.91
C HIS A 3 17.57 4.32 18.14
N GLY A 4 16.74 5.36 18.01
CA GLY A 4 15.68 5.46 17.01
C GLY A 4 16.28 5.75 15.64
N GLY A 5 16.96 4.77 15.06
CA GLY A 5 17.41 4.84 13.67
C GLY A 5 16.20 4.76 12.74
N ASN A 6 15.67 5.92 12.34
CA ASN A 6 14.66 6.04 11.28
C ASN A 6 15.05 5.15 10.10
N ALA A 7 14.22 4.16 9.77
CA ALA A 7 14.43 3.35 8.59
C ALA A 7 14.17 4.20 7.36
N ILE A 8 15.18 4.34 6.51
CA ILE A 8 15.17 5.24 5.33
C ILE A 8 13.95 4.97 4.42
N TRP A 9 13.36 3.76 4.43
CA TRP A 9 12.24 3.36 3.56
C TRP A 9 11.12 2.54 4.25
N GLY A 10 10.81 2.76 5.53
CA GLY A 10 9.71 2.03 6.20
C GLY A 10 8.38 2.17 5.45
N GLY A 11 7.68 1.06 5.19
CA GLY A 11 6.43 1.00 4.42
C GLY A 11 6.60 1.10 2.90
N SER A 12 7.82 1.28 2.40
CA SER A 12 8.11 1.40 0.97
C SER A 12 8.15 0.03 0.29
N ARG A 13 7.85 0.00 -1.01
CA ARG A 13 7.98 -1.21 -1.83
C ARG A 13 9.43 -1.31 -2.29
N VAL A 14 10.01 -2.48 -2.09
CA VAL A 14 11.39 -2.76 -2.44
C VAL A 14 11.47 -3.97 -3.37
N ARG A 15 12.48 -3.97 -4.22
CA ARG A 15 12.85 -5.09 -5.07
C ARG A 15 14.26 -5.53 -4.74
N LEU A 16 14.44 -6.84 -4.63
CA LEU A 16 15.75 -7.44 -4.46
C LEU A 16 16.48 -7.43 -5.81
N THR A 17 17.65 -6.79 -5.88
CA THR A 17 18.41 -6.61 -7.13
C THR A 17 19.32 -7.80 -7.45
N GLN A 18 19.71 -8.59 -6.44
CA GLN A 18 20.60 -9.74 -6.58
C GLN A 18 20.10 -10.93 -5.77
N MET A 19 20.62 -12.14 -6.04
CA MET A 19 20.22 -13.32 -5.29
C MET A 19 20.70 -13.22 -3.84
N HIS A 20 19.82 -13.51 -2.88
CA HIS A 20 20.17 -13.55 -1.47
C HIS A 20 19.53 -14.77 -0.81
N SER A 21 20.37 -15.65 -0.25
CA SER A 21 19.94 -16.94 0.29
C SER A 21 19.13 -17.74 -0.76
N ASN A 22 17.86 -18.03 -0.49
CA ASN A 22 16.92 -18.73 -1.37
C ASN A 22 15.92 -17.79 -2.07
N ILE A 23 16.15 -16.48 -2.04
CA ILE A 23 15.28 -15.47 -2.64
C ILE A 23 15.92 -15.02 -3.96
N ARG A 24 15.15 -15.12 -5.04
CA ARG A 24 15.62 -14.82 -6.40
C ARG A 24 15.71 -13.30 -6.61
N PRO A 25 16.63 -12.84 -7.49
CA PRO A 25 16.59 -11.47 -7.98
C PRO A 25 15.22 -11.14 -8.57
N GLY A 26 14.77 -9.91 -8.39
CA GLY A 26 13.44 -9.45 -8.82
C GLY A 26 12.32 -9.74 -7.81
N ALA A 27 12.59 -10.43 -6.70
CA ALA A 27 11.61 -10.58 -5.63
C ALA A 27 11.22 -9.23 -5.06
N GLU A 28 9.92 -8.97 -4.97
CA GLU A 28 9.36 -7.72 -4.45
C GLU A 28 8.73 -7.94 -3.09
N GLY A 29 8.64 -6.85 -2.31
CA GLY A 29 7.97 -6.85 -1.02
C GLY A 29 7.87 -5.47 -0.40
N VAL A 30 7.40 -5.45 0.83
CA VAL A 30 7.25 -4.24 1.64
C VAL A 30 8.30 -4.21 2.73
N ASN A 31 9.09 -3.14 2.78
CA ASN A 31 10.02 -2.90 3.88
C ASN A 31 9.22 -2.57 5.16
N LEU A 32 9.39 -3.35 6.22
CA LEU A 32 8.69 -3.15 7.50
C LEU A 32 9.40 -2.17 8.43
N GLY A 33 10.49 -1.54 8.00
CA GLY A 33 11.21 -0.52 8.75
C GLY A 33 12.03 -1.05 9.94
N LYS A 34 12.09 -2.37 10.14
CA LYS A 34 12.87 -2.98 11.24
C LYS A 34 14.30 -3.28 10.80
N ARG A 35 15.23 -2.41 11.19
CA ARG A 35 16.67 -2.53 10.90
C ARG A 35 17.39 -3.40 11.92
N GLN A 36 18.31 -4.23 11.45
CA GLN A 36 19.29 -4.92 12.29
C GLN A 36 20.54 -5.19 11.45
N ASP A 37 21.71 -4.74 11.91
CA ASP A 37 23.02 -5.10 11.33
C ASP A 37 23.17 -4.87 9.81
N GLY A 38 22.60 -3.79 9.27
CA GLY A 38 22.65 -3.47 7.83
C GLY A 38 21.56 -4.16 6.98
N GLU A 39 20.76 -5.02 7.59
CA GLU A 39 19.60 -5.66 7.00
C GLU A 39 18.30 -4.94 7.39
N ILE A 40 17.29 -5.09 6.53
CA ILE A 40 15.92 -4.65 6.78
C ILE A 40 14.96 -5.81 6.68
N LEU A 41 13.97 -5.84 7.57
CA LEU A 41 12.88 -6.82 7.48
C LEU A 41 11.95 -6.45 6.33
N VAL A 42 11.79 -7.36 5.38
CA VAL A 42 10.91 -7.22 4.22
C VAL A 42 9.87 -8.33 4.24
N ARG A 43 8.59 -7.96 4.08
CA ARG A 43 7.53 -8.92 3.77
C ARG A 43 7.43 -9.05 2.26
N LEU A 44 7.89 -10.18 1.72
CA LEU A 44 7.83 -10.49 0.30
C LEU A 44 6.38 -10.70 -0.16
N ASP A 45 6.12 -10.50 -1.45
CA ASP A 45 4.81 -10.68 -2.07
C ASP A 45 4.31 -12.13 -2.00
N ASP A 46 5.22 -13.10 -1.83
CA ASP A 46 4.88 -14.51 -1.56
C ASP A 46 4.43 -14.77 -0.11
N GLY A 47 4.37 -13.72 0.72
CA GLY A 47 3.94 -13.75 2.11
C GLY A 47 5.05 -14.04 3.12
N ARG A 48 6.26 -14.40 2.68
CA ARG A 48 7.38 -14.66 3.60
C ARG A 48 7.97 -13.36 4.13
N GLU A 49 8.37 -13.37 5.40
CA GLU A 49 9.19 -12.30 5.97
C GLU A 49 10.66 -12.71 5.95
N ALA A 50 11.51 -11.85 5.43
CA ALA A 50 12.95 -12.09 5.33
C ALA A 50 13.73 -10.83 5.73
N ARG A 51 14.85 -11.02 6.43
CA ARG A 51 15.84 -9.95 6.58
C ARG A 51 16.72 -9.92 5.34
N LEU A 52 16.78 -8.77 4.70
CA LEU A 52 17.47 -8.57 3.44
C LEU A 52 18.47 -7.42 3.58
N PRO A 53 19.71 -7.57 3.06
CA PRO A 53 20.71 -6.52 3.10
C PRO A 53 20.23 -5.27 2.35
N LEU A 54 20.36 -4.09 2.97
CA LEU A 54 19.88 -2.83 2.39
C LEU A 54 20.53 -2.52 1.03
N ASN A 55 21.81 -2.87 0.86
CA ASN A 55 22.56 -2.66 -0.38
C ASN A 55 22.07 -3.52 -1.55
N LEU A 56 21.24 -4.54 -1.30
CA LEU A 56 20.63 -5.39 -2.33
C LEU A 56 19.18 -5.00 -2.64
N LEU A 57 18.68 -3.94 -2.02
CA LEU A 57 17.29 -3.51 -2.16
C LEU A 57 17.22 -2.19 -2.92
N GLU A 58 16.44 -2.21 -3.97
CA GLU A 58 16.04 -1.02 -4.71
C GLU A 58 14.64 -0.61 -4.28
N ARG A 59 14.44 0.68 -4.04
CA ARG A 59 13.11 1.23 -3.80
C ARG A 59 12.36 1.34 -5.14
N ILE A 60 11.19 0.70 -5.24
CA ILE A 60 10.40 0.65 -6.48
C ILE A 60 9.05 1.37 -6.38
N ASP A 61 8.76 2.02 -5.24
CA ASP A 61 7.64 2.96 -5.07
C ASP A 61 8.03 4.42 -5.32
N THR A 62 8.93 4.66 -6.27
CA THR A 62 9.38 6.00 -6.65
C THR A 62 8.34 6.79 -7.45
N GLU A 63 7.27 6.14 -7.92
CA GLU A 63 6.14 6.86 -8.51
C GLU A 63 5.54 7.81 -7.47
N GLU A 64 5.48 9.10 -7.78
CA GLU A 64 4.81 10.09 -6.94
C GLU A 64 3.30 10.03 -7.16
N TYR A 65 2.56 10.31 -6.09
CA TYR A 65 1.12 10.50 -6.18
C TYR A 65 0.82 11.80 -6.93
N VAL A 66 -0.06 11.73 -7.93
CA VAL A 66 -0.56 12.90 -8.68
C VAL A 66 -2.06 13.04 -8.37
N PRO A 67 -2.48 14.12 -7.68
CA PRO A 67 -3.87 14.34 -7.27
C PRO A 67 -4.91 14.18 -8.38
N ASP A 68 -4.66 14.79 -9.54
CA ASP A 68 -5.56 14.81 -10.70
C ASP A 68 -5.80 13.42 -11.34
N ALA A 69 -5.07 12.38 -10.91
CA ALA A 69 -5.19 11.04 -11.43
C ALA A 69 -6.27 10.19 -10.74
N ILE A 70 -7.06 10.74 -9.80
CA ILE A 70 -8.15 10.00 -9.16
C ILE A 70 -9.27 9.77 -10.17
N THR A 71 -9.43 8.52 -10.57
CA THR A 71 -10.58 8.07 -11.35
C THR A 71 -11.29 6.94 -10.62
N TRP A 72 -12.58 7.12 -10.36
CA TRP A 72 -13.44 6.09 -9.79
C TRP A 72 -13.82 5.06 -10.85
N LYS A 73 -13.59 3.79 -10.52
CA LYS A 73 -13.94 2.64 -11.36
C LYS A 73 -14.88 1.74 -10.56
N ALA A 74 -15.88 1.17 -11.22
CA ALA A 74 -16.72 0.15 -10.61
C ALA A 74 -15.85 -0.99 -10.06
N HIS A 75 -16.09 -1.39 -8.81
CA HIS A 75 -15.42 -2.56 -8.28
C HIS A 75 -15.89 -3.79 -9.07
N PRO A 76 -14.99 -4.66 -9.58
CA PRO A 76 -15.40 -5.83 -10.33
C PRO A 76 -16.33 -6.70 -9.47
N LYS A 77 -17.56 -6.92 -9.98
CA LYS A 77 -18.54 -7.83 -9.37
C LYS A 77 -18.04 -9.27 -9.58
N GLY A 78 -17.91 -10.06 -8.51
CA GLY A 78 -17.70 -11.50 -8.68
C GLY A 78 -16.83 -12.20 -7.64
N ARG A 79 -16.09 -11.49 -6.79
CA ARG A 79 -15.38 -12.13 -5.67
C ARG A 79 -15.37 -11.19 -4.47
N VAL A 80 -15.95 -11.67 -3.37
CA VAL A 80 -15.70 -11.13 -2.03
C VAL A 80 -14.27 -11.52 -1.68
N TRP A 81 -13.31 -10.81 -2.27
CA TRP A 81 -11.96 -10.79 -1.73
C TRP A 81 -12.08 -10.16 -0.35
N HIS A 82 -11.43 -10.72 0.66
CA HIS A 82 -11.28 -10.07 1.96
C HIS A 82 -9.97 -9.26 1.88
N PRO A 83 -9.97 -8.03 1.32
CA PRO A 83 -8.79 -7.22 1.31
C PRO A 83 -8.37 -6.93 2.75
N HIS A 84 -7.08 -6.85 2.98
CA HIS A 84 -6.58 -6.26 4.22
C HIS A 84 -7.07 -4.81 4.28
N MET A 85 -7.86 -4.47 5.28
CA MET A 85 -8.27 -3.09 5.55
C MET A 85 -7.22 -2.45 6.44
N ALA A 86 -6.58 -1.39 5.95
CA ALA A 86 -5.63 -0.63 6.77
C ALA A 86 -6.34 0.51 7.50
N ASP A 87 -7.17 1.28 6.79
CA ASP A 87 -7.85 2.45 7.33
C ASP A 87 -9.27 2.58 6.78
N THR A 88 -10.15 3.21 7.54
CA THR A 88 -11.55 3.45 7.18
C THR A 88 -12.04 4.76 7.77
N VAL A 89 -12.64 5.60 6.92
CA VAL A 89 -13.25 6.87 7.32
C VAL A 89 -14.63 6.97 6.69
N LYS A 90 -15.61 7.39 7.49
CA LYS A 90 -16.96 7.72 7.03
C LYS A 90 -17.08 9.22 6.83
N GLN A 91 -17.63 9.63 5.69
CA GLN A 91 -17.86 11.03 5.36
C GLN A 91 -19.25 11.24 4.79
N GLN A 92 -19.82 12.40 5.10
CA GLN A 92 -21.09 12.83 4.55
C GLN A 92 -20.82 13.75 3.37
N GLU A 93 -21.21 13.35 2.17
CA GLU A 93 -21.16 14.21 0.98
C GLU A 93 -22.57 14.63 0.54
N TYR A 94 -22.61 15.58 -0.40
CA TYR A 94 -23.84 16.14 -0.98
C TYR A 94 -24.87 15.11 -1.48
N ARG A 95 -24.44 13.87 -1.81
CA ARG A 95 -25.31 12.79 -2.33
C ARG A 95 -25.54 11.62 -1.37
N GLY A 96 -25.06 11.69 -0.12
CA GLY A 96 -25.26 10.65 0.89
C GLY A 96 -24.02 10.39 1.76
N GLU A 97 -24.13 9.40 2.64
CA GLU A 97 -23.00 8.92 3.44
C GLU A 97 -22.13 7.97 2.60
N TYR A 98 -20.85 8.30 2.56
CA TYR A 98 -19.81 7.54 1.89
C TYR A 98 -18.84 6.96 2.92
N CYS A 99 -18.54 5.68 2.78
CA CYS A 99 -17.50 5.02 3.55
C CYS A 99 -16.26 4.83 2.66
N TYR A 100 -15.21 5.60 2.95
CA TYR A 100 -13.91 5.49 2.31
C TYR A 100 -13.05 4.47 3.05
N GLN A 101 -12.42 3.56 2.30
CA GLN A 101 -11.62 2.48 2.87
C GLN A 101 -10.31 2.33 2.12
N LEU A 102 -9.19 2.32 2.85
CA LEU A 102 -7.89 1.95 2.33
C LEU A 102 -7.74 0.43 2.36
N ARG A 103 -7.65 -0.19 1.19
CA ARG A 103 -7.65 -1.64 1.02
C ARG A 103 -6.38 -2.12 0.33
N GLY A 104 -5.84 -3.25 0.80
CA GLY A 104 -4.68 -3.94 0.24
C GLY A 104 -5.00 -5.38 -0.17
N PHE A 105 -4.49 -5.82 -1.32
CA PHE A 105 -4.57 -7.20 -1.79
C PHE A 105 -3.38 -7.58 -2.67
N SER A 106 -2.67 -8.67 -2.33
CA SER A 106 -1.55 -9.22 -3.14
C SER A 106 -0.50 -8.15 -3.50
N GLY A 107 -0.11 -7.32 -2.54
CA GLY A 107 0.85 -6.23 -2.76
C GLY A 107 0.28 -5.00 -3.48
N LYS A 108 -0.98 -5.01 -3.92
CA LYS A 108 -1.64 -3.86 -4.57
C LYS A 108 -2.54 -3.14 -3.59
N TRP A 109 -2.53 -1.81 -3.63
CA TRP A 109 -3.31 -0.98 -2.72
C TRP A 109 -4.29 -0.12 -3.48
N TYR A 110 -5.44 0.20 -2.90
CA TYR A 110 -6.44 1.07 -3.53
C TYR A 110 -7.35 1.69 -2.48
N VAL A 111 -8.01 2.78 -2.85
CA VAL A 111 -9.06 3.40 -2.06
C VAL A 111 -10.40 2.93 -2.60
N ALA A 112 -11.24 2.36 -1.74
CA ALA A 112 -12.62 2.05 -2.06
C ALA A 112 -13.54 3.13 -1.49
N ARG A 113 -14.58 3.45 -2.25
CA ARG A 113 -15.70 4.28 -1.83
C ARG A 113 -16.95 3.43 -1.85
N VAL A 114 -17.55 3.23 -0.68
CA VAL A 114 -18.79 2.47 -0.51
C VAL A 114 -19.93 3.47 -0.31
N HIS A 115 -20.93 3.39 -1.19
CA HIS A 115 -22.15 4.19 -1.10
C HIS A 115 -23.14 3.46 -0.19
N ASP A 116 -23.50 4.03 0.96
CA ASP A 116 -24.38 3.34 1.91
C ASP A 116 -25.81 3.13 1.38
N TYR A 117 -26.28 4.00 0.49
CA TYR A 117 -27.65 3.96 -0.06
C TYR A 117 -27.90 2.81 -1.05
N ASN A 118 -26.92 2.50 -1.91
CA ASN A 118 -27.08 1.51 -2.98
C ASN A 118 -26.05 0.37 -2.91
N GLN A 119 -25.27 0.31 -1.83
CA GLN A 119 -24.17 -0.64 -1.59
C GLN A 119 -23.19 -0.76 -2.78
N THR A 120 -23.10 0.26 -3.61
CA THR A 120 -22.18 0.25 -4.75
C THR A 120 -20.79 0.55 -4.23
N VAL A 121 -19.85 -0.31 -4.61
CA VAL A 121 -18.43 -0.13 -4.29
C VAL A 121 -17.73 0.37 -5.55
N GLU A 122 -17.13 1.54 -5.44
CA GLU A 122 -16.19 2.07 -6.41
C GLU A 122 -14.78 1.99 -5.84
N ARG A 123 -13.79 1.99 -6.72
CA ARG A 123 -12.39 2.03 -6.33
C ARG A 123 -11.59 2.94 -7.21
N THR A 124 -10.47 3.42 -6.69
CA THR A 124 -9.43 4.06 -7.49
C THR A 124 -8.63 3.04 -8.31
N LYS A 125 -7.64 3.53 -9.06
CA LYS A 125 -6.58 2.68 -9.64
C LYS A 125 -5.84 1.92 -8.53
N PHE A 126 -5.15 0.86 -8.91
CA PHE A 126 -4.24 0.21 -7.98
C PHE A 126 -2.96 1.03 -7.86
N TYR A 127 -2.55 1.32 -6.63
CA TYR A 127 -1.27 1.86 -6.26
C TYR A 127 -0.29 0.72 -5.96
N PRO A 128 1.00 0.91 -6.26
CA PRO A 128 2.00 -0.12 -6.05
C PRO A 128 2.29 -0.39 -4.56
N ASN A 129 1.90 0.50 -3.64
CA ASN A 129 2.20 0.39 -2.21
C ASN A 129 1.18 1.16 -1.35
N GLN A 130 1.21 0.89 -0.04
CA GLN A 130 0.30 1.50 0.93
C GLN A 130 0.52 3.01 1.04
N ARG A 131 1.76 3.50 1.03
CA ARG A 131 2.07 4.93 1.19
C ARG A 131 1.40 5.79 0.12
N LEU A 132 1.47 5.39 -1.16
CA LEU A 132 0.81 6.12 -2.25
C LEU A 132 -0.71 6.02 -2.18
N ALA A 133 -1.23 4.86 -1.79
CA ALA A 133 -2.66 4.70 -1.58
C ALA A 133 -3.15 5.51 -0.38
N GLN A 134 -2.32 5.67 0.66
CA GLN A 134 -2.59 6.53 1.81
C GLN A 134 -2.59 8.00 1.39
N GLN A 135 -1.60 8.47 0.63
CA GLN A 135 -1.60 9.84 0.09
C GLN A 135 -2.86 10.13 -0.73
N ALA A 136 -3.29 9.17 -1.57
CA ALA A 136 -4.55 9.29 -2.28
C ALA A 136 -5.77 9.27 -1.35
N PHE A 137 -5.76 8.44 -0.30
CA PHE A 137 -6.83 8.37 0.69
C PHE A 137 -6.97 9.70 1.44
N ASP A 138 -5.85 10.25 1.92
CA ASP A 138 -5.81 11.51 2.65
C ASP A 138 -6.25 12.67 1.75
N HIS A 139 -5.84 12.69 0.48
CA HIS A 139 -6.32 13.68 -0.51
C HIS A 139 -7.84 13.58 -0.72
N ILE A 140 -8.37 12.36 -0.89
CA ILE A 140 -9.81 12.14 -1.10
C ILE A 140 -10.63 12.57 0.11
N VAL A 141 -10.17 12.22 1.31
CA VAL A 141 -10.90 12.45 2.56
C VAL A 141 -10.73 13.90 3.04
N ASN A 142 -9.56 14.50 2.91
CA ASN A 142 -9.31 15.85 3.43
C ASN A 142 -9.45 16.95 2.37
N GLY A 143 -9.50 16.62 1.08
CA GLY A 143 -9.71 17.57 -0.01
C GLY A 143 -8.52 18.48 -0.31
N GLU A 144 -7.29 18.06 0.05
CA GLU A 144 -6.04 18.83 -0.12
C GLU A 144 -5.26 18.48 -1.39
#